data_AF-A0A0U5GCU0-F1
#
_entry.id   AF-A0A0U5GCU0-F1
#
_cell.length_a   1.000
_cell.length_b   1.000
_cell.length_c   1.000
_cell.angle_alpha   90.00
_cell.angle_beta   90.00
_cell.angle_gamma   90.00
#
_symmetry.space_group_name_H-M   'P 1'
#
loop_
_entity.id
_entity.type
_entity.pdbx_description
1 polymer ?
#
loop_
_entity_poly.entity_id
_entity_poly.type
_entity_poly.pdbx_seq_one_letter_code
_entity_poly.pdbx_strand_id
1 'polypeptide(L)'
;MSWRIDLSLTRQGVSVTAFSLAVTLQPQPQPTPKSRTFHAFSQLPTELQLHIFRACDAPTLFQLIHTTSHIRTLTLPIFWNIFGRNTWYTINTLSIGYAKLFEITYIAHDKSFAKNIAQVEIDIWRGLFEFRGKYGVLDADKARRFWAMLRDLFPAAQKVVLAGLVDPDSVQLPFYAAEEEEEGQFGPYSNVVVENTDHAIIRGVLQLAPQGIEAFASLPVKEKAASVQLWGIASDSSPEDGAKMWRLVDTSWNPRRLLLPARKDWSPGPVGEYLTMERLMLISSLERNGLAWLRHETHVKFPSSKRGIECPNWGCGAVFDERDRRTPQHVRDVLHARLKRVMGMDVRWRGLMKKLKREAGEEGSEKREIFRNAFLDQMEADGGLLLGDEGERERTDLWVKVCWALDNE
;
A
#
# COMPACT_ATOMS: atom_id res chain seq x y z
N MET A 1 -23.79 -4.13 2.68
CA MET A 1 -22.35 -4.30 2.94
C MET A 1 -22.17 -4.90 4.33
N SER A 2 -21.58 -6.09 4.45
CA SER A 2 -21.15 -6.65 5.74
C SER A 2 -20.16 -5.69 6.40
N TRP A 3 -20.30 -5.42 7.69
CA TRP A 3 -19.36 -4.57 8.43
C TRP A 3 -18.01 -5.28 8.50
N ARG A 4 -17.08 -4.90 7.62
CA ARG A 4 -15.68 -5.27 7.80
C ARG A 4 -15.14 -4.45 8.95
N ILE A 5 -15.27 -5.00 10.15
CA ILE A 5 -14.85 -4.38 11.41
C ILE A 5 -13.34 -4.06 11.41
N ASP A 6 -12.55 -4.87 10.70
CA ASP A 6 -11.10 -4.73 10.56
C ASP A 6 -10.67 -3.87 9.34
N LEU A 7 -11.57 -3.04 8.82
CA LEU A 7 -11.29 -2.21 7.65
C LEU A 7 -10.34 -1.07 8.02
N SER A 8 -9.12 -1.14 7.51
CA SER A 8 -8.18 -0.02 7.42
C SER A 8 -8.43 0.75 6.13
N LEU A 9 -8.29 2.08 6.17
CA LEU A 9 -8.61 2.96 5.04
C LEU A 9 -7.46 3.88 4.69
N THR A 10 -7.22 4.10 3.40
CA THR A 10 -6.41 5.23 2.93
C THR A 10 -7.11 6.55 3.24
N ARG A 11 -6.41 7.68 3.04
CA ARG A 11 -7.00 9.02 3.18
C ARG A 11 -8.17 9.25 2.22
N GLN A 12 -8.16 8.56 1.07
CA GLN A 12 -9.20 8.60 0.04
C GLN A 12 -10.37 7.64 0.35
N GLY A 13 -10.40 7.00 1.51
CA GLY A 13 -11.46 6.06 1.89
C GLY A 13 -11.36 4.70 1.19
N VAL A 14 -10.22 4.38 0.58
CA VAL A 14 -10.00 3.09 -0.09
C VAL A 14 -9.63 2.04 0.97
N SER A 15 -10.32 0.89 0.95
CA SER A 15 -10.04 -0.19 1.90
C SER A 15 -8.73 -0.90 1.58
N VAL A 16 -7.89 -1.03 2.60
CA VAL A 16 -6.62 -1.77 2.55
C VAL A 16 -6.52 -2.62 3.81
N THR A 17 -6.07 -3.87 3.70
CA THR A 17 -5.88 -4.76 4.87
C THR A 17 -4.40 -5.13 5.01
N ALA A 18 -3.86 -5.15 6.23
CA ALA A 18 -2.51 -5.69 6.43
C ALA A 18 -2.48 -7.18 6.05
N PHE A 19 -1.46 -7.63 5.32
CA PHE A 19 -1.36 -9.04 4.91
C PHE A 19 -1.50 -10.01 6.08
N SER A 20 -0.87 -9.71 7.22
CA SER A 20 -0.96 -10.55 8.43
C SER A 20 -2.41 -10.75 8.89
N LEU A 21 -3.24 -9.70 8.86
CA LEU A 21 -4.66 -9.81 9.22
C LEU A 21 -5.44 -10.62 8.17
N ALA A 22 -5.07 -10.49 6.89
CA ALA A 22 -5.73 -11.18 5.79
C ALA A 22 -5.50 -12.70 5.78
N VAL A 23 -4.45 -13.18 6.45
CA VAL A 23 -4.07 -14.60 6.54
C VAL A 23 -4.10 -15.17 7.97
N THR A 24 -4.50 -14.35 8.95
CA THR A 24 -4.73 -14.83 10.32
C THR A 24 -6.05 -15.60 10.35
N LEU A 25 -6.02 -16.83 10.89
CA LEU A 25 -7.24 -17.59 11.14
C LEU A 25 -8.12 -16.81 12.11
N GLN A 26 -9.39 -16.61 11.75
CA GLN A 26 -10.33 -16.03 12.71
C GLN A 26 -10.48 -17.00 13.90
N PRO A 27 -10.50 -16.48 15.14
CA PRO A 27 -10.70 -17.31 16.32
C PRO A 27 -11.99 -18.11 16.13
N GLN A 28 -11.88 -19.44 16.00
CA GLN A 28 -13.08 -20.26 15.99
C GLN A 28 -13.66 -20.27 17.41
N PRO A 29 -14.99 -20.06 17.57
CA PRO A 29 -15.62 -19.86 18.87
C PRO A 29 -15.58 -21.09 19.80
N GLN A 30 -15.00 -22.22 19.38
CA GLN A 30 -14.86 -23.39 20.23
C GLN A 30 -13.46 -24.00 20.09
N PRO A 31 -12.72 -24.19 21.20
CA PRO A 31 -11.52 -25.01 21.17
C PRO A 31 -11.94 -26.43 20.81
N THR A 32 -11.68 -26.85 19.58
CA THR A 32 -11.83 -28.24 19.19
C THR A 32 -10.96 -29.11 20.13
N PRO A 33 -11.44 -30.26 20.58
CA PRO A 33 -10.64 -31.18 21.40
C PRO A 33 -9.30 -31.44 20.69
N LYS A 34 -8.20 -31.50 21.46
CA LYS A 34 -6.83 -31.70 20.96
C LYS A 34 -6.85 -32.82 19.91
N SER A 35 -6.80 -32.42 18.64
CA SER A 35 -7.05 -33.33 17.53
C SER A 35 -5.96 -34.39 17.50
N ARG A 36 -6.39 -35.63 17.24
CA ARG A 36 -5.49 -36.76 16.95
C ARG A 36 -4.55 -36.38 15.80
N THR A 37 -3.39 -37.03 15.81
CA THR A 37 -2.28 -36.81 14.89
C THR A 37 -2.69 -36.59 13.43
N PHE A 38 -2.17 -35.52 12.81
CA PHE A 38 -2.33 -35.17 11.39
C PHE A 38 -1.70 -36.20 10.41
N HIS A 39 -1.23 -37.35 10.91
CA HIS A 39 -0.50 -38.36 10.14
C HIS A 39 -1.35 -39.04 9.06
N ALA A 40 -2.66 -39.19 9.27
CA ALA A 40 -3.53 -39.80 8.25
C ALA A 40 -3.57 -38.98 6.96
N PHE A 41 -3.48 -37.64 7.06
CA PHE A 41 -3.48 -36.76 5.88
C PHE A 41 -2.25 -37.02 5.00
N SER A 42 -1.06 -37.16 5.61
CA SER A 42 0.18 -37.42 4.87
C SER A 42 0.21 -38.78 4.16
N GLN A 43 -0.68 -39.70 4.51
CA GLN A 43 -0.80 -41.01 3.87
C GLN A 43 -1.76 -41.01 2.67
N LEU A 44 -2.51 -39.92 2.46
CA LEU A 44 -3.40 -39.81 1.30
C LEU A 44 -2.59 -39.66 0.00
N PRO A 45 -3.06 -40.22 -1.13
CA PRO A 45 -2.53 -39.90 -2.45
C PRO A 45 -2.49 -38.39 -2.70
N THR A 46 -1.51 -37.94 -3.49
CA THR A 46 -1.24 -36.51 -3.72
C THR A 46 -2.44 -35.80 -4.35
N GLU A 47 -3.19 -36.50 -5.18
CA GLU A 47 -4.41 -36.04 -5.84
C GLU A 47 -5.50 -35.68 -4.82
N LEU A 48 -5.67 -36.52 -3.79
CA LEU A 48 -6.62 -36.26 -2.71
C LEU A 48 -6.15 -35.12 -1.80
N GLN A 49 -4.85 -35.03 -1.52
CA GLN A 49 -4.28 -33.89 -0.78
C GLN A 49 -4.53 -32.57 -1.52
N LEU A 50 -4.28 -32.52 -2.84
CA LEU A 50 -4.54 -31.36 -3.68
C LEU A 50 -6.03 -31.00 -3.74
N HIS A 51 -6.93 -32.00 -3.75
CA HIS A 51 -8.37 -31.75 -3.69
C HIS A 51 -8.77 -31.08 -2.38
N ILE A 52 -8.23 -31.55 -1.25
CA ILE A 52 -8.46 -30.94 0.07
C ILE A 52 -7.92 -29.51 0.11
N PHE A 53 -6.69 -29.28 -0.37
CA PHE A 53 -6.10 -27.93 -0.39
C PHE A 53 -6.89 -26.94 -1.24
N ARG A 54 -7.45 -27.36 -2.38
CA ARG A 54 -8.30 -26.49 -3.21
C ARG A 54 -9.61 -26.09 -2.53
N ALA A 55 -10.05 -26.86 -1.53
CA ALA A 55 -11.22 -26.53 -0.72
C ALA A 55 -10.89 -25.64 0.50
N CYS A 56 -9.61 -25.46 0.83
CA CYS A 56 -9.20 -24.60 1.93
C CYS A 56 -9.29 -23.11 1.57
N ASP A 57 -9.60 -22.28 2.57
CA ASP A 57 -9.51 -20.83 2.45
C ASP A 57 -8.06 -20.34 2.50
N ALA A 58 -7.83 -19.08 2.14
CA ALA A 58 -6.49 -18.52 2.08
C ALA A 58 -5.76 -18.48 3.45
N PRO A 59 -6.40 -18.12 4.57
CA PRO A 59 -5.78 -18.24 5.89
C PRO A 59 -5.33 -19.67 6.21
N THR A 60 -6.18 -20.69 5.95
CA THR A 60 -5.83 -22.10 6.18
C THR A 60 -4.65 -22.51 5.31
N LEU A 61 -4.68 -22.18 4.01
CA LEU A 61 -3.57 -22.45 3.09
C LEU A 61 -2.26 -21.79 3.55
N PHE A 62 -2.33 -20.55 4.02
CA PHE A 62 -1.17 -19.85 4.55
C PHE A 62 -0.58 -20.57 5.77
N GLN A 63 -1.40 -21.04 6.70
CA GLN A 63 -0.91 -21.83 7.83
C GLN A 63 -0.29 -23.16 7.37
N LEU A 64 -0.91 -23.85 6.40
CA LEU A 64 -0.42 -25.11 5.86
C LEU A 64 0.96 -24.97 5.20
N ILE A 65 1.23 -23.86 4.50
CA ILE A 65 2.54 -23.53 3.91
C ILE A 65 3.69 -23.55 4.93
N HIS A 66 3.39 -23.33 6.21
CA HIS A 66 4.37 -23.29 7.29
C HIS A 66 4.55 -24.62 8.03
N THR A 67 3.85 -25.69 7.64
CA THR A 67 3.89 -26.99 8.34
C THR A 67 5.08 -27.87 7.92
N THR A 68 5.15 -28.28 6.65
CA THR A 68 6.21 -29.16 6.10
C THR A 68 6.60 -28.72 4.69
N SER A 69 7.78 -29.14 4.22
CA SER A 69 8.25 -28.84 2.85
C SER A 69 7.37 -29.46 1.76
N HIS A 70 6.89 -30.69 1.97
CA HIS A 70 5.96 -31.37 1.06
C HIS A 70 4.65 -30.60 0.92
N ILE A 71 4.00 -30.29 2.06
CA ILE A 71 2.75 -29.52 2.05
C ILE A 71 2.96 -28.17 1.40
N ARG A 72 4.03 -27.45 1.76
CA ARG A 72 4.39 -26.15 1.16
C ARG A 72 4.48 -26.22 -0.36
N THR A 73 5.11 -27.25 -0.91
CA THR A 73 5.28 -27.40 -2.36
C THR A 73 3.93 -27.54 -3.06
N LEU A 74 2.98 -28.25 -2.45
CA LEU A 74 1.64 -28.44 -3.00
C LEU A 74 0.72 -27.24 -2.77
N THR A 75 0.77 -26.59 -1.61
CA THR A 75 -0.17 -25.53 -1.21
C THR A 75 0.23 -24.15 -1.70
N LEU A 76 1.53 -23.87 -1.87
CA LEU A 76 2.00 -22.53 -2.24
C LEU A 76 1.42 -22.04 -3.58
N PRO A 77 1.41 -22.84 -4.68
CA PRO A 77 0.79 -22.41 -5.94
C PRO A 77 -0.71 -22.19 -5.81
N ILE A 78 -1.39 -23.02 -5.00
CA ILE A 78 -2.84 -22.92 -4.75
C ILE A 78 -3.15 -21.63 -3.99
N PHE A 79 -2.37 -21.31 -2.95
CA PHE A 79 -2.50 -20.07 -2.18
C PHE A 79 -2.42 -18.86 -3.10
N TRP A 80 -1.37 -18.75 -3.93
CA TRP A 80 -1.21 -17.61 -4.83
C TRP A 80 -2.28 -17.53 -5.92
N ASN A 81 -2.78 -18.67 -6.42
CA ASN A 81 -3.87 -18.67 -7.40
C ASN A 81 -5.21 -18.21 -6.78
N ILE A 82 -5.60 -18.78 -5.64
CA ILE A 82 -6.86 -18.41 -4.96
C ILE A 82 -6.81 -16.96 -4.48
N PHE A 83 -5.69 -16.56 -3.87
CA PHE A 83 -5.53 -15.22 -3.35
C PHE A 83 -5.41 -14.21 -4.49
N GLY A 84 -4.71 -14.56 -5.58
CA GLY A 84 -4.34 -13.63 -6.65
C GLY A 84 -5.49 -13.06 -7.47
N ARG A 85 -6.60 -13.79 -7.70
CA ARG A 85 -7.60 -13.39 -8.73
C ARG A 85 -8.18 -11.97 -8.56
N ASN A 86 -8.43 -11.53 -7.33
CA ASN A 86 -8.96 -10.20 -7.03
C ASN A 86 -8.19 -9.52 -5.88
N THR A 87 -6.94 -9.94 -5.64
CA THR A 87 -6.12 -9.36 -4.57
C THR A 87 -4.97 -8.59 -5.17
N TRP A 88 -4.89 -7.33 -4.81
CA TRP A 88 -3.87 -6.39 -5.24
C TRP A 88 -2.99 -6.03 -4.06
N TYR A 89 -1.67 -6.13 -4.26
CA TYR A 89 -0.72 -5.75 -3.24
C TYR A 89 -0.36 -4.28 -3.42
N THR A 90 -0.79 -3.47 -2.45
CA THR A 90 -0.61 -2.03 -2.49
C THR A 90 0.75 -1.65 -1.95
N ILE A 91 1.49 -0.89 -2.73
CA ILE A 91 2.73 -0.24 -2.37
C ILE A 91 2.43 1.25 -2.25
N ASN A 92 2.72 1.79 -1.07
CA ASN A 92 2.60 3.22 -0.87
C ASN A 92 3.90 3.88 -1.39
N THR A 93 3.81 4.92 -2.22
CA THR A 93 4.97 5.75 -2.62
C THR A 93 5.77 6.28 -1.44
N LEU A 94 5.18 6.47 -0.25
CA LEU A 94 5.93 6.74 0.99
C LEU A 94 7.05 5.71 1.21
N SER A 95 6.80 4.45 0.85
CA SER A 95 7.76 3.34 0.93
C SER A 95 8.74 3.27 -0.25
N ILE A 96 8.49 4.00 -1.34
CA ILE A 96 9.33 4.02 -2.56
C ILE A 96 10.25 5.26 -2.58
N GLY A 97 9.91 6.34 -1.88
CA GLY A 97 10.81 7.49 -1.77
C GLY A 97 10.26 8.80 -2.24
N TYR A 98 10.70 9.86 -1.55
CA TYR A 98 10.41 11.26 -1.82
C TYR A 98 11.50 11.95 -2.62
N ALA A 99 12.72 11.43 -2.62
CA ALA A 99 13.77 11.89 -3.50
C ALA A 99 13.76 11.01 -4.73
N LYS A 100 13.54 11.61 -5.91
CA LYS A 100 13.78 11.02 -7.24
C LYS A 100 13.50 9.52 -7.27
N LEU A 101 12.28 9.12 -7.61
CA LEU A 101 11.77 7.72 -7.69
C LEU A 101 12.73 6.66 -8.29
N PHE A 102 13.85 7.06 -8.91
CA PHE A 102 14.82 6.27 -9.65
C PHE A 102 16.25 6.28 -9.08
N GLU A 103 16.55 7.05 -8.03
CA GLU A 103 17.91 7.18 -7.51
C GLU A 103 18.02 6.60 -6.08
N ILE A 104 17.78 5.29 -5.94
CA ILE A 104 18.01 4.46 -4.73
C ILE A 104 16.74 4.19 -3.91
N THR A 105 16.05 3.12 -4.26
CA THR A 105 14.83 2.66 -3.57
C THR A 105 15.15 1.52 -2.63
N TYR A 106 14.95 1.75 -1.34
CA TYR A 106 15.13 0.72 -0.33
C TYR A 106 13.87 -0.16 -0.19
N ILE A 107 14.04 -1.48 -0.22
CA ILE A 107 12.91 -2.41 -0.23
C ILE A 107 12.52 -2.79 1.20
N ALA A 108 11.48 -2.13 1.74
CA ALA A 108 10.96 -2.39 3.09
C ALA A 108 10.21 -3.75 3.24
N HIS A 109 10.17 -4.55 2.17
CA HIS A 109 9.32 -5.74 2.05
C HIS A 109 10.13 -7.01 1.82
N ASP A 110 9.53 -8.15 2.18
CA ASP A 110 10.14 -9.46 1.99
C ASP A 110 10.24 -9.80 0.49
N LYS A 111 11.47 -9.83 -0.05
CA LYS A 111 11.76 -10.16 -1.46
C LYS A 111 11.25 -11.56 -1.85
N SER A 112 11.37 -12.52 -0.92
CA SER A 112 10.93 -13.90 -1.15
C SER A 112 9.41 -14.02 -1.24
N PHE A 113 8.70 -13.11 -0.59
CA PHE A 113 7.26 -12.96 -0.71
C PHE A 113 6.90 -12.24 -2.02
N ALA A 114 7.56 -11.11 -2.31
CA ALA A 114 7.31 -10.24 -3.46
C ALA A 114 7.43 -10.98 -4.80
N LYS A 115 8.36 -11.93 -4.94
CA LYS A 115 8.55 -12.72 -6.16
C LYS A 115 7.34 -13.52 -6.65
N ASN A 116 6.32 -13.72 -5.80
CA ASN A 116 5.12 -14.48 -6.16
C ASN A 116 3.91 -13.59 -6.45
N ILE A 117 4.07 -12.27 -6.39
CA ILE A 117 2.97 -11.32 -6.54
C ILE A 117 2.75 -11.02 -8.01
N ALA A 118 1.56 -11.39 -8.51
CA ALA A 118 1.17 -11.16 -9.89
C ALA A 118 0.41 -9.84 -10.12
N GLN A 119 -0.19 -9.27 -9.08
CA GLN A 119 -1.03 -8.07 -9.17
C GLN A 119 -0.55 -7.02 -8.15
N VAL A 120 -0.04 -5.90 -8.65
CA VAL A 120 0.56 -4.82 -7.85
C VAL A 120 -0.21 -3.54 -8.06
N GLU A 121 -0.53 -2.84 -6.98
CA GLU A 121 -1.11 -1.50 -7.03
C GLU A 121 -0.12 -0.51 -6.41
N ILE A 122 0.15 0.59 -7.08
CA ILE A 122 1.13 1.58 -6.67
C ILE A 122 0.41 2.91 -6.54
N ASP A 123 0.35 3.45 -5.32
CA ASP A 123 -0.18 4.79 -5.07
C ASP A 123 0.83 5.84 -5.52
N ILE A 124 0.58 6.48 -6.66
CA ILE A 124 1.46 7.43 -7.33
C ILE A 124 1.10 8.90 -7.06
N TRP A 125 0.20 9.20 -6.10
CA TRP A 125 -0.23 10.57 -5.80
C TRP A 125 0.94 11.57 -5.71
N ARG A 126 2.04 11.17 -5.06
CA ARG A 126 3.27 12.00 -4.96
C ARG A 126 4.32 11.68 -6.02
N GLY A 127 4.29 10.47 -6.58
CA GLY A 127 5.27 10.00 -7.56
C GLY A 127 5.08 10.57 -8.96
N LEU A 128 3.93 11.17 -9.26
CA LEU A 128 3.64 11.73 -10.58
C LEU A 128 4.67 12.78 -11.03
N PHE A 129 5.13 13.62 -10.09
CA PHE A 129 6.14 14.64 -10.36
C PHE A 129 7.47 14.05 -10.83
N GLU A 130 7.76 12.81 -10.44
CA GLU A 130 9.01 12.17 -10.82
C GLU A 130 9.01 11.74 -12.28
N PHE A 131 7.85 11.43 -12.85
CA PHE A 131 7.77 11.16 -14.29
C PHE A 131 7.87 12.43 -15.13
N ARG A 132 7.87 13.63 -14.52
CA ARG A 132 8.06 14.87 -15.25
C ARG A 132 9.55 15.10 -15.54
N GLY A 133 9.82 15.41 -16.80
CA GLY A 133 11.08 15.93 -17.28
C GLY A 133 11.06 17.45 -17.33
N LYS A 134 11.99 18.01 -18.12
CA LYS A 134 12.05 19.45 -18.38
C LYS A 134 10.72 19.91 -19.00
N TYR A 135 10.18 21.05 -18.54
CA TYR A 135 8.91 21.62 -19.02
C TYR A 135 7.63 20.82 -18.68
N GLY A 136 7.70 19.89 -17.73
CA GLY A 136 6.51 19.17 -17.27
C GLY A 136 6.00 18.09 -18.23
N VAL A 137 6.75 17.75 -19.29
CA VAL A 137 6.47 16.61 -20.17
C VAL A 137 6.96 15.31 -19.54
N LEU A 138 6.49 14.17 -20.05
CA LEU A 138 6.98 12.86 -19.60
C LEU A 138 8.48 12.69 -19.86
N ASP A 139 9.22 12.34 -18.82
CA ASP A 139 10.57 11.79 -18.90
C ASP A 139 10.48 10.27 -19.11
N ALA A 140 10.67 9.84 -20.35
CA ALA A 140 10.56 8.44 -20.74
C ALA A 140 11.62 7.56 -20.08
N ASP A 141 12.81 8.08 -19.78
CA ASP A 141 13.90 7.29 -19.19
C ASP A 141 13.63 7.01 -17.72
N LYS A 142 13.08 7.99 -17.00
CA LYS A 142 12.53 7.79 -15.66
C LYS A 142 11.40 6.75 -15.65
N ALA A 143 10.45 6.83 -16.58
CA ALA A 143 9.39 5.82 -16.71
C ALA A 143 9.91 4.41 -17.05
N ARG A 144 10.95 4.27 -17.89
CA ARG A 144 11.57 2.97 -18.16
C ARG A 144 12.28 2.41 -16.92
N ARG A 145 13.01 3.25 -16.18
CA ARG A 145 13.67 2.86 -14.92
C ARG A 145 12.67 2.41 -13.86
N PHE A 146 11.53 3.10 -13.76
CA PHE A 146 10.40 2.66 -12.93
C PHE A 146 10.00 1.21 -13.23
N TRP A 147 9.76 0.91 -14.50
CA TRP A 147 9.33 -0.41 -14.91
C TRP A 147 10.39 -1.49 -14.73
N ALA A 148 11.67 -1.15 -14.97
CA ALA A 148 12.78 -2.06 -14.72
C ALA A 148 12.87 -2.41 -13.22
N MET A 149 12.85 -1.41 -12.35
CA MET A 149 12.84 -1.61 -10.91
C MET A 149 11.63 -2.44 -10.46
N LEU A 150 10.43 -2.11 -10.95
CA LEU A 150 9.21 -2.84 -10.59
C LEU A 150 9.34 -4.33 -10.94
N ARG A 151 9.91 -4.65 -12.10
CA ARG A 151 10.15 -6.03 -12.53
C ARG A 151 11.17 -6.74 -11.64
N ASP A 152 12.22 -6.05 -11.22
CA ASP A 152 13.21 -6.61 -10.30
C ASP A 152 12.60 -6.90 -8.92
N LEU A 153 11.71 -6.03 -8.44
CA LEU A 153 11.00 -6.19 -7.18
C LEU A 153 9.92 -7.28 -7.24
N PHE A 154 9.18 -7.34 -8.33
CA PHE A 154 8.03 -8.21 -8.54
C PHE A 154 8.18 -8.97 -9.86
N PRO A 155 9.11 -9.94 -9.95
CA PRO A 155 9.38 -10.66 -11.19
C PRO A 155 8.19 -11.46 -11.74
N ALA A 156 7.21 -11.79 -10.89
CA ALA A 156 5.97 -12.45 -11.30
C ALA A 156 4.83 -11.47 -11.63
N ALA A 157 5.05 -10.15 -11.55
CA ALA A 157 4.02 -9.16 -11.83
C ALA A 157 3.52 -9.28 -13.27
N GLN A 158 2.22 -9.47 -13.41
CA GLN A 158 1.51 -9.53 -14.68
C GLN A 158 0.56 -8.34 -14.84
N LYS A 159 0.06 -7.78 -13.72
CA LYS A 159 -0.85 -6.64 -13.73
C LYS A 159 -0.38 -5.59 -12.75
N VAL A 160 -0.32 -4.34 -13.23
CA VAL A 160 0.09 -3.19 -12.41
C VAL A 160 -0.93 -2.09 -12.54
N VAL A 161 -1.36 -1.54 -11.41
CA VAL A 161 -2.26 -0.38 -11.34
C VAL A 161 -1.52 0.80 -10.74
N LEU A 162 -1.54 1.94 -11.43
CA LEU A 162 -1.15 3.22 -10.89
C LEU A 162 -2.40 3.88 -10.27
N ALA A 163 -2.39 4.06 -8.95
CA ALA A 163 -3.50 4.53 -8.14
C ALA A 163 -3.21 5.89 -7.49
N GLY A 164 -4.21 6.47 -6.82
CA GLY A 164 -4.02 7.77 -6.14
C GLY A 164 -3.97 8.96 -7.11
N LEU A 165 -4.52 8.82 -8.32
CA LEU A 165 -4.69 9.94 -9.21
C LEU A 165 -5.86 10.80 -8.72
N VAL A 166 -5.64 12.11 -8.67
CA VAL A 166 -6.71 13.08 -8.41
C VAL A 166 -7.57 13.20 -9.64
N ASP A 167 -8.84 13.55 -9.45
CA ASP A 167 -9.65 14.03 -10.54
C ASP A 167 -9.04 15.32 -11.14
N PRO A 168 -8.78 15.36 -12.46
CA PRO A 168 -8.39 16.54 -13.23
C PRO A 168 -8.99 17.86 -12.78
N ASP A 169 -10.29 17.85 -12.52
CA ASP A 169 -11.05 19.07 -12.25
C ASP A 169 -10.93 19.52 -10.79
N SER A 170 -10.34 18.69 -9.94
CA SER A 170 -10.16 18.96 -8.51
C SER A 170 -8.80 19.55 -8.15
N VAL A 171 -7.86 19.60 -9.09
CA VAL A 171 -6.51 20.16 -8.88
C VAL A 171 -6.44 21.58 -9.45
N GLN A 172 -7.14 22.52 -8.81
CA GLN A 172 -6.64 23.89 -8.72
C GLN A 172 -5.67 23.94 -7.54
N LEU A 173 -4.55 23.21 -7.62
CA LEU A 173 -3.46 23.50 -6.69
C LEU A 173 -2.89 24.85 -7.10
N PRO A 174 -2.72 25.80 -6.15
CA PRO A 174 -1.93 26.98 -6.44
C PRO A 174 -0.54 26.45 -6.77
N PHE A 175 -0.14 26.59 -8.04
CA PHE A 175 1.26 26.51 -8.38
C PHE A 175 1.95 27.46 -7.41
N TYR A 176 2.75 26.92 -6.50
CA TYR A 176 3.83 27.68 -5.90
C TYR A 176 4.70 28.08 -7.09
N ALA A 177 4.37 29.21 -7.71
CA ALA A 177 5.33 29.97 -8.46
C ALA A 177 6.46 30.17 -7.47
N ALA A 178 7.57 29.47 -7.69
CA ALA A 178 8.80 29.81 -7.01
C ALA A 178 8.97 31.31 -7.25
N GLU A 179 8.93 32.08 -6.18
CA GLU A 179 9.37 33.47 -6.15
C GLU A 179 10.89 33.46 -6.37
N GLU A 180 11.32 33.05 -7.56
CA GLU A 180 12.58 33.52 -8.11
C GLU A 180 12.21 34.74 -8.94
N GLU A 181 12.11 35.87 -8.23
CA GLU A 181 12.17 37.21 -8.79
C GLU A 181 13.55 37.41 -9.45
N GLU A 182 13.75 36.84 -10.64
CA GLU A 182 14.66 37.46 -11.60
C GLU A 182 13.81 38.35 -12.51
N GLU A 183 13.90 39.66 -12.26
CA GLU A 183 13.39 40.74 -13.11
C GLU A 183 13.97 40.62 -14.53
N GLY A 184 13.36 39.75 -15.34
CA GLY A 184 13.93 39.35 -16.62
C GLY A 184 12.89 38.80 -17.58
N GLN A 185 11.92 39.64 -17.97
CA GLN A 185 11.27 39.54 -19.28
C GLN A 185 10.53 38.22 -19.56
N PHE A 186 9.59 37.82 -18.70
CA PHE A 186 8.59 36.83 -19.07
C PHE A 186 7.61 37.44 -20.09
N GLY A 187 7.77 37.03 -21.36
CA GLY A 187 6.81 37.33 -22.42
C GLY A 187 5.39 36.84 -22.07
N PRO A 188 4.35 37.33 -22.76
CA PRO A 188 2.97 37.02 -22.45
C PRO A 188 2.78 35.51 -22.53
N TYR A 189 2.56 34.88 -21.37
CA TYR A 189 2.18 33.48 -21.26
C TYR A 189 0.89 33.28 -22.05
N SER A 190 1.05 32.81 -23.28
CA SER A 190 -0.03 32.37 -24.14
C SER A 190 -0.87 31.35 -23.39
N ASN A 191 -2.19 31.49 -23.48
CA ASN A 191 -3.22 30.54 -23.04
C ASN A 191 -3.10 29.19 -23.78
N VAL A 192 -1.96 28.51 -23.66
CA VAL A 192 -1.84 27.12 -24.05
C VAL A 192 -2.72 26.39 -23.05
N VAL A 193 -3.86 25.93 -23.52
CA VAL A 193 -4.67 24.92 -22.83
C VAL A 193 -3.79 23.69 -22.78
N VAL A 194 -2.94 23.61 -21.77
CA VAL A 194 -2.13 22.44 -21.51
C VAL A 194 -3.15 21.37 -21.15
N GLU A 195 -3.41 20.43 -22.06
CA GLU A 195 -4.12 19.20 -21.73
C GLU A 195 -3.61 18.74 -20.36
N ASN A 196 -4.52 18.35 -19.47
CA ASN A 196 -4.22 18.05 -18.08
C ASN A 196 -2.98 17.14 -18.01
N THR A 197 -1.82 17.74 -17.70
CA THR A 197 -0.49 17.20 -18.00
C THR A 197 -0.29 15.83 -17.37
N ASP A 198 -0.95 15.63 -16.24
CA ASP A 198 -0.96 14.42 -15.44
C ASP A 198 -1.50 13.21 -16.18
N HIS A 199 -2.60 13.37 -16.93
CA HIS A 199 -3.17 12.27 -17.71
C HIS A 199 -2.26 11.88 -18.88
N ALA A 200 -1.64 12.85 -19.55
CA ALA A 200 -0.70 12.60 -20.62
C ALA A 200 0.56 11.89 -20.11
N ILE A 201 1.08 12.31 -18.95
CA ILE A 201 2.22 11.68 -18.27
C ILE A 201 1.87 10.23 -17.93
N ILE A 202 0.76 9.99 -17.22
CA ILE A 202 0.38 8.62 -16.84
C ILE A 202 0.14 7.75 -18.04
N ARG A 203 -0.55 8.25 -19.06
CA ARG A 203 -0.74 7.52 -20.30
C ARG A 203 0.61 7.07 -20.87
N GLY A 204 1.58 7.98 -20.97
CA GLY A 204 2.90 7.62 -21.49
C GLY A 204 3.67 6.67 -20.57
N VAL A 205 3.53 6.77 -19.24
CA VAL A 205 4.08 5.77 -18.30
C VAL A 205 3.48 4.39 -18.56
N LEU A 206 2.14 4.29 -18.70
CA LEU A 206 1.45 3.02 -18.99
C LEU A 206 1.85 2.44 -20.34
N GLN A 207 2.08 3.28 -21.36
CA GLN A 207 2.55 2.84 -22.69
C GLN A 207 3.98 2.30 -22.68
N LEU A 208 4.82 2.78 -21.75
CA LEU A 208 6.18 2.29 -21.54
C LEU A 208 6.22 1.02 -20.67
N ALA A 209 5.06 0.49 -20.26
CA ALA A 209 5.00 -0.78 -19.55
C ALA A 209 5.62 -1.89 -20.39
N PRO A 210 6.47 -2.73 -19.80
CA PRO A 210 7.27 -3.64 -20.59
C PRO A 210 6.46 -4.91 -20.89
N GLN A 211 6.88 -5.67 -21.92
CA GLN A 211 6.12 -6.84 -22.39
C GLN A 211 5.82 -7.83 -21.25
N GLY A 212 4.58 -8.34 -21.25
CA GLY A 212 4.07 -9.27 -20.23
C GLY A 212 3.42 -8.60 -19.02
N ILE A 213 3.52 -7.27 -18.89
CA ILE A 213 2.82 -6.50 -17.86
C ILE A 213 1.63 -5.75 -18.48
N GLU A 214 0.42 -6.07 -18.01
CA GLU A 214 -0.77 -5.27 -18.24
C GLU A 214 -0.80 -4.09 -17.26
N ALA A 215 -0.65 -2.87 -17.78
CA ALA A 215 -0.63 -1.66 -16.97
C ALA A 215 -1.96 -0.90 -17.04
N PHE A 216 -2.42 -0.44 -15.89
CA PHE A 216 -3.70 0.24 -15.72
C PHE A 216 -3.55 1.49 -14.84
N ALA A 217 -4.52 2.38 -14.93
CA ALA A 217 -4.73 3.47 -13.98
C ALA A 217 -6.05 3.25 -13.22
N SER A 218 -6.09 3.61 -11.94
CA SER A 218 -7.34 3.72 -11.20
C SER A 218 -7.71 5.19 -11.00
N LEU A 219 -8.88 5.58 -11.49
CA LEU A 219 -9.38 6.94 -11.40
C LEU A 219 -10.62 7.01 -10.49
N PRO A 220 -10.74 8.00 -9.60
CA PRO A 220 -11.93 8.18 -8.77
C PRO A 220 -13.15 8.56 -9.64
N VAL A 221 -14.34 8.10 -9.24
CA VAL A 221 -15.60 8.48 -9.86
C VAL A 221 -16.14 9.73 -9.17
N LYS A 222 -16.29 10.84 -9.91
CA LYS A 222 -16.74 12.16 -9.42
C LYS A 222 -17.91 12.13 -8.43
N GLU A 223 -18.92 11.31 -8.74
CA GLU A 223 -20.20 11.31 -8.03
C GLU A 223 -20.28 10.25 -6.91
N LYS A 224 -19.28 9.39 -6.78
CA LYS A 224 -19.33 8.24 -5.85
C LYS A 224 -18.05 8.17 -5.03
N ALA A 225 -18.13 8.68 -3.80
CA ALA A 225 -17.06 8.58 -2.82
C ALA A 225 -16.56 7.12 -2.70
N ALA A 226 -15.24 6.95 -2.71
CA ALA A 226 -14.54 5.66 -2.66
C ALA A 226 -14.82 4.69 -3.83
N SER A 227 -15.56 5.09 -4.87
CA SER A 227 -15.68 4.34 -6.11
C SER A 227 -14.53 4.71 -7.05
N VAL A 228 -13.89 3.70 -7.61
CA VAL A 228 -12.83 3.87 -8.60
C VAL A 228 -13.16 3.07 -9.85
N GLN A 229 -12.73 3.60 -10.99
CA GLN A 229 -12.77 2.92 -12.28
C GLN A 229 -11.39 2.45 -12.66
N LEU A 230 -11.31 1.31 -13.33
CA LEU A 230 -10.07 0.79 -13.88
C LEU A 230 -9.99 1.15 -15.36
N TRP A 231 -8.90 1.81 -15.73
CA TRP A 231 -8.64 2.28 -17.08
C TRP A 231 -7.35 1.65 -17.61
N GLY A 232 -7.34 1.28 -18.88
CA GLY A 232 -6.14 0.82 -19.58
C GLY A 232 -5.91 1.63 -20.85
N ILE A 233 -4.85 1.31 -21.56
CA ILE A 233 -4.55 1.91 -22.88
C ILE A 233 -5.06 0.97 -23.98
N ALA A 234 -5.77 1.53 -24.96
CA ALA A 234 -6.17 0.80 -26.17
C ALA A 234 -4.93 0.46 -27.00
N SER A 235 -4.77 -0.80 -27.40
CA SER A 235 -3.58 -1.29 -28.12
C SER A 235 -3.57 -0.88 -29.60
N ASP A 236 -4.68 -0.36 -30.08
CA ASP A 236 -5.09 -0.19 -31.47
C ASP A 236 -5.30 1.28 -31.89
N SER A 237 -5.14 2.23 -30.97
CA SER A 237 -5.28 3.67 -31.26
C SER A 237 -3.98 4.28 -31.81
N SER A 238 -4.08 4.91 -32.99
CA SER A 238 -3.02 5.76 -33.56
C SER A 238 -2.61 6.89 -32.58
N PRO A 239 -1.33 7.28 -32.51
CA PRO A 239 -0.85 8.38 -31.66
C PRO A 239 -1.58 9.72 -31.87
N GLU A 240 -2.16 9.94 -33.06
CA GLU A 240 -2.81 11.20 -33.43
C GLU A 240 -4.19 11.39 -32.76
N ASP A 241 -4.80 10.32 -32.24
CA ASP A 241 -6.17 10.31 -31.73
C ASP A 241 -6.23 10.43 -30.19
N GLY A 242 -5.33 11.22 -29.59
CA GLY A 242 -4.93 11.21 -28.17
C GLY A 242 -6.02 11.06 -27.10
N ALA A 243 -7.26 11.48 -27.36
CA ALA A 243 -8.41 11.32 -26.46
C ALA A 243 -9.10 9.93 -26.52
N LYS A 244 -8.99 9.18 -27.62
CA LYS A 244 -9.61 7.84 -27.79
C LYS A 244 -8.77 6.70 -27.21
N MET A 245 -7.62 7.02 -26.63
CA MET A 245 -6.60 6.05 -26.24
C MET A 245 -6.85 5.40 -24.88
N TRP A 246 -7.69 6.00 -24.03
CA TRP A 246 -8.13 5.40 -22.77
C TRP A 246 -9.27 4.41 -23.01
N ARG A 247 -9.11 3.21 -22.47
CA ARG A 247 -10.13 2.16 -22.49
C ARG A 247 -10.61 1.91 -21.06
N LEU A 248 -11.91 2.10 -20.82
CA LEU A 248 -12.53 1.70 -19.56
C LEU A 248 -12.56 0.17 -19.47
N VAL A 249 -11.90 -0.39 -18.47
CA VAL A 249 -11.78 -1.84 -18.24
C VAL A 249 -12.83 -2.32 -17.24
N ASP A 250 -13.04 -1.57 -16.16
CA ASP A 250 -14.02 -1.89 -15.12
C ASP A 250 -14.63 -0.60 -14.55
N THR A 251 -15.95 -0.47 -14.66
CA THR A 251 -16.74 0.69 -14.18
C THR A 251 -16.87 0.73 -12.66
N SER A 252 -16.60 -0.39 -11.98
CA SER A 252 -16.90 -0.64 -10.57
C SER A 252 -15.74 -1.35 -9.86
N TRP A 253 -14.52 -1.00 -10.23
CA TRP A 253 -13.32 -1.69 -9.77
C TRP A 253 -13.18 -1.62 -8.24
N ASN A 254 -13.32 -2.76 -7.57
CA ASN A 254 -13.27 -2.86 -6.11
C ASN A 254 -12.43 -4.07 -5.68
N PRO A 255 -11.10 -4.01 -5.88
CA PRO A 255 -10.22 -5.10 -5.53
C PRO A 255 -10.07 -5.25 -4.02
N ARG A 256 -9.67 -6.45 -3.58
CA ARG A 256 -9.13 -6.64 -2.23
C ARG A 256 -7.70 -6.12 -2.21
N ARG A 257 -7.45 -5.02 -1.49
CA ARG A 257 -6.11 -4.45 -1.37
C ARG A 257 -5.40 -4.90 -0.12
N LEU A 258 -4.14 -5.30 -0.25
CA LEU A 258 -3.31 -5.76 0.86
C LEU A 258 -2.00 -4.99 0.96
N LEU A 259 -1.62 -4.63 2.18
CA LEU A 259 -0.26 -4.18 2.43
C LEU A 259 0.70 -5.35 2.40
N LEU A 260 1.85 -5.16 1.75
CA LEU A 260 2.94 -6.11 1.78
C LEU A 260 3.38 -6.43 3.23
N PRO A 261 3.75 -7.70 3.53
CA PRO A 261 4.33 -8.03 4.81
C PRO A 261 5.61 -7.24 5.06
N ALA A 262 5.89 -6.98 6.33
CA ALA A 262 7.18 -6.42 6.70
C ALA A 262 8.23 -7.50 6.47
N ARG A 263 9.40 -7.10 5.97
CA ARG A 263 10.57 -7.96 6.06
C ARG A 263 10.86 -8.26 7.54
N LYS A 264 11.18 -9.52 7.86
CA LYS A 264 11.35 -10.01 9.25
C LYS A 264 12.80 -10.28 9.61
N ASP A 265 13.64 -10.47 8.60
CA ASP A 265 15.07 -10.76 8.65
C ASP A 265 15.92 -9.50 8.66
N TRP A 266 15.41 -8.38 9.16
CA TRP A 266 16.24 -7.19 9.36
C TRP A 266 17.30 -7.48 10.40
N SER A 267 18.55 -7.16 10.06
CA SER A 267 19.61 -7.09 11.05
C SER A 267 19.18 -6.12 12.15
N PRO A 268 19.37 -6.45 13.45
CA PRO A 268 19.16 -5.48 14.52
C PRO A 268 20.00 -4.24 14.26
N GLY A 269 19.39 -3.05 14.25
CA GLY A 269 20.12 -1.81 13.96
C GLY A 269 19.21 -0.65 13.56
N PRO A 270 19.80 0.52 13.29
CA PRO A 270 19.06 1.76 13.10
C PRO A 270 18.16 1.73 11.85
N VAL A 271 18.53 0.99 10.80
CA VAL A 271 17.71 0.84 9.60
C VAL A 271 16.44 0.05 9.90
N GLY A 272 16.58 -1.11 10.54
CA GLY A 272 15.44 -1.94 10.94
C GLY A 272 14.47 -1.23 11.88
N GLU A 273 15.00 -0.40 12.79
CA GLU A 273 14.22 0.40 13.72
C GLU A 273 13.45 1.52 13.03
N TYR A 274 14.11 2.27 12.13
CA TYR A 274 13.46 3.30 11.33
C TYR A 274 12.34 2.73 10.46
N LEU A 275 12.56 1.61 9.79
CA LEU A 275 11.53 0.97 8.96
C LEU A 275 10.37 0.42 9.78
N THR A 276 10.65 -0.10 10.98
CA THR A 276 9.62 -0.53 11.92
C THR A 276 8.77 0.67 12.35
N MET A 277 9.42 1.80 12.64
CA MET A 277 8.76 3.06 12.96
C MET A 277 7.87 3.54 11.80
N GLU A 278 8.39 3.64 10.58
CA GLU A 278 7.62 4.03 9.38
C GLU A 278 6.41 3.12 9.16
N ARG A 279 6.59 1.80 9.32
CA ARG A 279 5.48 0.85 9.20
C ARG A 279 4.41 1.06 10.28
N LEU A 280 4.82 1.33 11.52
CA LEU A 280 3.86 1.63 12.59
C LEU A 280 3.09 2.92 12.30
N MET A 281 3.75 3.95 11.78
CA MET A 281 3.11 5.19 11.36
C MET A 281 2.06 4.94 10.27
N LEU A 282 2.42 4.19 9.22
CA LEU A 282 1.51 3.82 8.13
C LEU A 282 0.28 3.06 8.65
N ILE A 283 0.49 1.98 9.42
CA ILE A 283 -0.63 1.17 9.94
C ILE A 283 -1.49 1.99 10.91
N SER A 284 -0.89 2.82 11.77
CA SER A 284 -1.62 3.71 12.67
C SER A 284 -2.49 4.71 11.90
N SER A 285 -1.96 5.34 10.85
CA SER A 285 -2.71 6.24 9.98
C SER A 285 -3.91 5.54 9.32
N LEU A 286 -3.69 4.35 8.74
CA LEU A 286 -4.76 3.58 8.10
C LEU A 286 -5.84 3.12 9.09
N GLU A 287 -5.45 2.74 10.31
CA GLU A 287 -6.37 2.36 11.39
C GLU A 287 -7.15 3.58 11.92
N ARG A 288 -6.54 4.76 12.04
CA ARG A 288 -7.24 6.01 12.40
C ARG A 288 -8.28 6.39 11.37
N ASN A 289 -7.95 6.33 10.09
CA ASN A 289 -8.89 6.60 9.00
C ASN A 289 -10.05 5.60 9.02
N GLY A 290 -9.74 4.31 9.19
CA GLY A 290 -10.75 3.26 9.34
C GLY A 290 -11.66 3.48 10.55
N LEU A 291 -11.10 3.91 11.69
CA LEU A 291 -11.86 4.25 12.89
C LEU A 291 -12.74 5.49 12.70
N ALA A 292 -12.23 6.53 12.05
CA ALA A 292 -12.99 7.74 11.75
C ALA A 292 -14.18 7.44 10.83
N TRP A 293 -13.95 6.66 9.76
CA TRP A 293 -15.01 6.19 8.88
C TRP A 293 -16.03 5.32 9.62
N LEU A 294 -15.57 4.37 10.46
CA LEU A 294 -16.48 3.50 11.21
C LEU A 294 -17.37 4.30 12.17
N ARG A 295 -16.83 5.34 12.81
CA ARG A 295 -17.61 6.28 13.62
C ARG A 295 -18.64 7.02 12.77
N HIS A 296 -18.23 7.54 11.61
CA HIS A 296 -19.14 8.22 10.69
C HIS A 296 -20.27 7.31 10.21
N GLU A 297 -19.96 6.10 9.74
CA GLU A 297 -20.94 5.09 9.33
C GLU A 297 -21.87 4.69 10.47
N THR A 298 -21.35 4.58 11.69
CA THR A 298 -22.18 4.35 12.89
C THR A 298 -23.14 5.53 13.09
N HIS A 299 -22.70 6.77 12.91
CA HIS A 299 -23.59 7.93 13.02
C HIS A 299 -24.66 7.98 11.92
N VAL A 300 -24.32 7.61 10.69
CA VAL A 300 -25.23 7.65 9.53
C VAL A 300 -26.25 6.50 9.56
N LYS A 301 -25.82 5.27 9.86
CA LYS A 301 -26.67 4.06 9.85
C LYS A 301 -27.53 3.89 11.09
N PHE A 302 -27.17 4.55 12.18
CA PHE A 302 -27.96 4.61 13.39
C PHE A 302 -28.58 6.02 13.53
N PRO A 303 -29.35 6.52 12.54
CA PRO A 303 -30.01 7.81 12.69
C PRO A 303 -31.08 7.68 13.78
N SER A 304 -31.46 8.79 14.40
CA SER A 304 -32.63 8.90 15.29
C SER A 304 -33.93 8.65 14.51
N SER A 305 -34.15 7.42 14.06
CA SER A 305 -35.38 7.00 13.39
C SER A 305 -36.25 6.22 14.36
N LYS A 306 -37.56 6.48 14.33
CA LYS A 306 -38.56 5.83 15.19
C LYS A 306 -38.76 4.32 14.92
N ARG A 307 -38.08 3.74 13.92
CA ARG A 307 -38.31 2.34 13.46
C ARG A 307 -37.37 1.31 14.08
N GLY A 308 -36.55 1.71 15.04
CA GLY A 308 -35.49 0.87 15.56
C GLY A 308 -34.33 0.73 14.56
N ILE A 309 -33.13 0.41 15.03
CA ILE A 309 -31.96 0.16 14.18
C ILE A 309 -31.51 -1.28 14.35
N GLU A 310 -31.45 -2.04 13.26
CA GLU A 310 -30.96 -3.42 13.31
C GLU A 310 -29.43 -3.46 13.34
N CYS A 311 -28.88 -4.36 14.17
CA CYS A 311 -27.47 -4.62 14.21
C CYS A 311 -27.00 -5.22 12.89
N PRO A 312 -25.99 -4.63 12.24
CA PRO A 312 -25.51 -5.09 10.93
C PRO A 312 -24.55 -6.30 11.02
N ASN A 313 -24.23 -6.78 12.22
CA ASN A 313 -23.46 -8.01 12.39
C ASN A 313 -24.36 -9.22 12.09
N TRP A 314 -23.93 -10.07 11.16
CA TRP A 314 -24.68 -11.24 10.73
C TRP A 314 -24.93 -12.17 11.93
N GLY A 315 -26.20 -12.41 12.27
CA GLY A 315 -26.60 -13.26 13.39
C GLY A 315 -26.76 -12.55 14.74
N CYS A 316 -26.53 -11.23 14.85
CA CYS A 316 -26.80 -10.51 16.10
C CYS A 316 -28.31 -10.27 16.32
N GLY A 317 -29.05 -9.92 15.27
CA GLY A 317 -30.51 -9.71 15.31
C GLY A 317 -31.03 -8.61 16.24
N ALA A 318 -30.15 -7.84 16.90
CA ALA A 318 -30.56 -6.82 17.85
C ALA A 318 -31.16 -5.59 17.15
N VAL A 319 -32.26 -5.05 17.67
CA VAL A 319 -32.93 -3.83 17.18
C VAL A 319 -32.91 -2.78 18.30
N PHE A 320 -32.58 -1.51 17.98
CA PHE A 320 -32.42 -0.44 18.99
C PHE A 320 -33.36 0.76 18.75
N ASP A 321 -34.18 1.12 19.74
CA ASP A 321 -35.26 2.12 19.58
C ASP A 321 -34.85 3.60 19.70
N GLU A 322 -33.70 3.94 20.30
CA GLU A 322 -33.28 5.34 20.53
C GLU A 322 -31.80 5.62 20.22
N ARG A 323 -31.54 6.84 19.70
CA ARG A 323 -30.21 7.35 19.30
C ARG A 323 -29.24 7.54 20.47
N ASP A 324 -29.77 8.00 21.60
CA ASP A 324 -28.92 8.54 22.68
C ASP A 324 -28.39 7.48 23.63
N ARG A 325 -28.85 6.23 23.53
CA ARG A 325 -28.43 5.16 24.42
C ARG A 325 -28.18 3.85 23.67
N ARG A 326 -26.93 3.78 23.18
CA ARG A 326 -26.06 2.59 23.00
C ARG A 326 -25.86 2.21 21.54
N THR A 327 -24.77 2.76 20.96
CA THR A 327 -23.93 1.97 20.04
C THR A 327 -23.86 0.54 20.60
N PRO A 328 -24.19 -0.50 19.81
CA PRO A 328 -24.27 -1.86 20.31
C PRO A 328 -22.98 -2.22 21.05
N GLN A 329 -23.07 -2.99 22.15
CA GLN A 329 -21.90 -3.26 22.98
C GLN A 329 -20.74 -3.81 22.16
N HIS A 330 -21.00 -4.77 21.26
CA HIS A 330 -19.97 -5.30 20.36
C HIS A 330 -19.36 -4.26 19.41
N VAL A 331 -20.14 -3.28 18.90
CA VAL A 331 -19.60 -2.18 18.09
C VAL A 331 -18.72 -1.28 18.96
N ARG A 332 -19.12 -1.00 20.21
CA ARG A 332 -18.28 -0.27 21.16
C ARG A 332 -17.00 -1.04 21.44
N ASP A 333 -17.08 -2.34 21.71
CA ASP A 333 -15.92 -3.18 22.00
C ASP A 333 -14.93 -3.14 20.84
N VAL A 334 -15.43 -3.21 19.61
CA VAL A 334 -14.64 -3.04 18.39
C VAL A 334 -13.97 -1.66 18.33
N LEU A 335 -14.73 -0.58 18.51
CA LEU A 335 -14.20 0.80 18.46
C LEU A 335 -13.13 1.01 19.54
N HIS A 336 -13.36 0.53 20.75
CA HIS A 336 -12.40 0.60 21.85
C HIS A 336 -11.16 -0.24 21.59
N ALA A 337 -11.32 -1.48 21.09
CA ALA A 337 -10.20 -2.35 20.76
C ALA A 337 -9.31 -1.74 19.67
N ARG A 338 -9.91 -1.14 18.63
CA ARG A 338 -9.18 -0.45 17.56
C ARG A 338 -8.50 0.82 18.07
N LEU A 339 -9.19 1.64 18.88
CA LEU A 339 -8.59 2.82 19.50
C LEU A 339 -7.39 2.43 20.38
N LYS A 340 -7.53 1.40 21.21
CA LYS A 340 -6.43 0.86 22.03
C LYS A 340 -5.25 0.40 21.17
N ARG A 341 -5.53 -0.26 20.03
CA ARG A 341 -4.50 -0.69 19.06
C ARG A 341 -3.75 0.50 18.46
N VAL A 342 -4.46 1.55 18.03
CA VAL A 342 -3.88 2.81 17.52
C VAL A 342 -2.98 3.43 18.57
N MET A 343 -3.48 3.62 19.80
CA MET A 343 -2.69 4.19 20.90
C MET A 343 -1.44 3.35 21.19
N GLY A 344 -1.55 2.02 21.16
CA GLY A 344 -0.40 1.13 21.34
C GLY A 344 0.62 1.20 20.20
N MET A 345 0.20 1.47 18.97
CA MET A 345 1.12 1.76 17.86
C MET A 345 1.80 3.11 18.04
N ASP A 346 1.06 4.14 18.45
CA ASP A 346 1.59 5.50 18.65
C ASP A 346 2.64 5.56 19.77
N VAL A 347 2.39 4.85 20.88
CA VAL A 347 3.37 4.74 21.97
C VAL A 347 4.65 4.06 21.49
N ARG A 348 4.54 2.97 20.73
CA ARG A 348 5.71 2.27 20.17
C ARG A 348 6.45 3.13 19.15
N TRP A 349 5.73 3.79 18.25
CA TRP A 349 6.30 4.73 17.27
C TRP A 349 7.09 5.84 17.96
N ARG A 350 6.50 6.53 18.95
CA ARG A 350 7.21 7.55 19.75
C ARG A 350 8.43 6.99 20.49
N GLY A 351 8.33 5.77 21.00
CA GLY A 351 9.44 5.09 21.66
C GLY A 351 10.63 4.85 20.72
N LEU A 352 10.36 4.36 19.50
CA LEU A 352 11.37 4.17 18.46
C LEU A 352 11.95 5.51 17.99
N MET A 353 11.13 6.52 17.75
CA MET A 353 11.62 7.84 17.32
C MET A 353 12.57 8.46 18.37
N LYS A 354 12.19 8.41 19.65
CA LYS A 354 13.06 8.88 20.75
C LYS A 354 14.37 8.09 20.84
N LYS A 355 14.30 6.78 20.60
CA LYS A 355 15.49 5.91 20.57
C LYS A 355 16.43 6.32 19.44
N LEU A 356 15.91 6.42 18.21
CA LEU A 356 16.66 6.83 17.02
C LEU A 356 17.31 8.20 17.21
N LYS A 357 16.57 9.20 17.70
CA LYS A 357 17.12 10.53 18.00
C LYS A 357 18.25 10.50 19.01
N ARG A 358 18.07 9.76 20.12
CA ARG A 358 19.11 9.63 21.14
C ARG A 358 20.37 8.97 20.57
N GLU A 359 20.22 7.96 19.73
CA GLU A 359 21.34 7.24 19.10
C GLU A 359 22.03 8.06 18.03
N ALA A 360 21.25 8.82 17.24
CA ALA A 360 21.76 9.68 16.20
C ALA A 360 22.46 10.94 16.72
N GLY A 361 22.15 11.42 17.92
CA GLY A 361 22.77 12.65 18.44
C GLY A 361 22.34 13.91 17.68
N GLU A 362 23.04 15.01 17.94
CA GLU A 362 22.78 16.31 17.32
C GLU A 362 23.41 16.39 15.93
N GLU A 363 22.79 17.17 15.04
CA GLU A 363 23.31 17.41 13.69
C GLU A 363 24.73 17.99 13.74
N GLY A 364 25.64 17.48 12.91
CA GLY A 364 27.06 17.85 12.91
C GLY A 364 27.91 17.27 14.05
N SER A 365 27.33 16.52 15.00
CA SER A 365 28.10 15.86 16.06
C SER A 365 28.84 14.61 15.56
N GLU A 366 29.94 14.23 16.23
CA GLU A 366 30.64 12.94 15.97
C GLU A 366 29.69 11.75 16.09
N LYS A 367 28.74 11.82 17.03
CA LYS A 367 27.72 10.78 17.22
C LYS A 367 26.79 10.64 16.01
N ARG A 368 26.43 11.75 15.36
CA ARG A 368 25.64 11.74 14.12
C ARG A 368 26.38 11.05 13.00
N GLU A 369 27.66 11.33 12.86
CA GLU A 369 28.50 10.69 11.85
C GLU A 369 28.64 9.19 12.11
N ILE A 370 28.80 8.77 13.37
CA ILE A 370 28.81 7.34 13.74
C ILE A 370 27.47 6.67 13.39
N PHE A 371 26.35 7.29 13.77
CA PHE A 371 25.01 6.76 13.48
C PHE A 371 24.75 6.65 11.99
N ARG A 372 25.13 7.68 11.24
CA ARG A 372 25.06 7.72 9.77
C ARG A 372 25.83 6.56 9.15
N ASN A 373 27.09 6.39 9.51
CA ASN A 373 27.91 5.31 8.97
C ASN A 373 27.31 3.94 9.32
N ALA A 374 26.87 3.73 10.57
CA ALA A 374 26.18 2.51 10.96
C ALA A 374 24.89 2.26 10.17
N PHE A 375 24.13 3.32 9.87
CA PHE A 375 22.91 3.23 9.06
C PHE A 375 23.23 2.80 7.62
N LEU A 376 24.19 3.46 6.98
CA LEU A 376 24.59 3.18 5.59
C LEU A 376 25.25 1.79 5.47
N ASP A 377 26.08 1.41 6.44
CA ASP A 377 26.69 0.07 6.54
C ASP A 377 25.62 -1.03 6.64
N GLN A 378 24.60 -0.81 7.47
CA GLN A 378 23.51 -1.76 7.59
C GLN A 378 22.70 -1.86 6.28
N MET A 379 22.41 -0.74 5.61
CA MET A 379 21.67 -0.76 4.34
C MET A 379 22.38 -1.59 3.26
N GLU A 380 23.70 -1.51 3.22
CA GLU A 380 24.55 -2.28 2.31
C GLU A 380 24.59 -3.77 2.68
N ALA A 381 24.82 -4.08 3.95
CA ALA A 381 24.83 -5.44 4.46
C ALA A 381 23.49 -6.16 4.27
N ASP A 382 22.36 -5.48 4.45
CA ASP A 382 21.02 -6.04 4.30
C ASP A 382 20.59 -6.20 2.83
N GLY A 383 21.45 -5.83 1.86
CA GLY A 383 21.21 -5.95 0.41
C GLY A 383 19.99 -5.15 -0.06
N GLY A 384 19.69 -4.06 0.65
CA GLY A 384 18.52 -3.19 0.40
C GLY A 384 18.80 -2.02 -0.54
N LEU A 385 20.08 -1.72 -0.80
CA LEU A 385 20.49 -0.66 -1.72
C LEU A 385 20.42 -1.15 -3.18
N LEU A 386 19.54 -0.54 -3.96
CA LEU A 386 19.72 -0.46 -5.41
C LEU A 386 20.60 0.77 -5.66
N LEU A 387 21.91 0.58 -5.71
CA LEU A 387 22.83 1.66 -6.07
C LEU A 387 22.55 2.07 -7.53
N GLY A 388 22.32 3.36 -7.78
CA GLY A 388 22.36 3.90 -9.13
C GLY A 388 23.78 3.88 -9.68
N ASP A 389 23.92 3.96 -11.01
CA ASP A 389 25.20 3.80 -11.73
C ASP A 389 26.29 4.80 -11.31
N GLU A 390 25.94 5.93 -10.69
CA GLU A 390 26.90 6.93 -10.24
C GLU A 390 26.38 7.67 -8.99
N GLY A 391 27.11 7.60 -7.86
CA GLY A 391 27.15 8.72 -6.91
C GLY A 391 26.63 8.49 -5.48
N GLU A 392 27.55 8.73 -4.54
CA GLU A 392 27.36 9.07 -3.12
C GLU A 392 26.35 8.24 -2.31
N ARG A 393 26.90 7.35 -1.47
CA ARG A 393 26.22 6.59 -0.40
C ARG A 393 25.27 7.44 0.46
N GLU A 394 25.48 8.75 0.46
CA GLU A 394 24.81 9.75 1.27
C GLU A 394 23.48 10.25 0.68
N ARG A 395 23.23 10.00 -0.61
CA ARG A 395 22.03 10.50 -1.33
C ARG A 395 20.87 9.52 -1.36
N THR A 396 20.94 8.46 -0.56
CA THR A 396 19.84 7.48 -0.52
C THR A 396 18.57 8.16 -0.01
N ASP A 397 17.43 7.92 -0.66
CA ASP A 397 16.15 8.47 -0.22
C ASP A 397 15.83 8.10 1.24
N LEU A 398 16.19 6.87 1.63
CA LEU A 398 15.96 6.42 2.99
C LEU A 398 16.73 7.26 4.01
N TRP A 399 18.00 7.57 3.73
CA TRP A 399 18.79 8.44 4.61
C TRP A 399 18.23 9.86 4.66
N VAL A 400 17.83 10.43 3.52
CA VAL A 400 17.20 11.77 3.47
C VAL A 400 15.95 11.83 4.35
N LYS A 401 15.11 10.80 4.31
CA LYS A 401 13.93 10.71 5.19
C LYS A 401 14.28 10.53 6.66
N VAL A 402 15.36 9.80 6.96
CA VAL A 402 15.86 9.64 8.33
C VAL A 402 16.31 10.99 8.87
N CYS A 403 17.13 11.74 8.12
CA CYS A 403 17.51 13.10 8.49
C CYS A 403 16.28 13.98 8.72
N TRP A 404 15.36 14.02 7.75
CA TRP A 404 14.13 14.81 7.89
C TRP A 404 13.34 14.44 9.15
N ALA A 405 13.17 13.15 9.43
CA ALA A 405 12.45 12.68 10.61
C ALA A 405 13.18 12.98 11.93
N LEU A 406 14.52 12.93 11.93
CA LEU A 406 15.33 13.24 13.12
C LEU A 406 15.27 14.73 13.45
N ASP A 407 15.15 15.59 12.44
CA ASP A 407 15.24 17.05 12.60
C ASP A 407 13.87 17.73 12.78
N ASN A 408 12.78 17.13 12.28
CA ASN A 408 11.45 17.77 12.25
C ASN A 408 10.39 17.18 13.21
N GLU A 409 10.60 15.98 13.73
CA GLU A 409 9.72 15.38 14.78
C GLU A 409 10.25 15.68 16.19
#